data_AF-A0A174FAL1-F1
#
_entry.id   AF-A0A174FAL1-F1
#
_cell.length_a   1.000
_cell.length_b   1.000
_cell.length_c   1.000
_cell.angle_alpha   90.00
_cell.angle_beta   90.00
_cell.angle_gamma   90.00
#
_symmetry.space_group_name_H-M   'P 1'
#
loop_
_entity.id
_entity.type
_entity.pdbx_description
1 polymer ?
#
loop_
_entity_poly.entity_id
_entity_poly.type
_entity_poly.pdbx_seq_one_letter_code
_entity_poly.pdbx_strand_id
1 'polypeptide(L)'
;MEKNFEGKIGESDILEIPVKDPRTTSTIANYINVILDFTNFNPPYWLRSDNDTGEGHWWYYFKQNNTVHVLIAEDVRKGFVNLMTRKNNNENLTREEIGSLETYAAILNTTPHIGAQQATDTYPEYILGKITNPENTKKTNRTKKKAGEIDEVPTVIPTITNKKYQNAMTLNTDSTAYLQPFSSVDNLVYENGQILFKGLPASAATLKEYFTSTEIDNFDLPLLRLFYGIILNRFAKTWKEDQSIEGYVTIYYPDLAKKLGKSSNISKSDVQSCIDSIMQFQTIMGIIDNGSKGTEIIPVLVYMGNDTEKNTISFASPYMVKVIKNVFNASIRKNKTGLPQLKKDGNPQLLPAYSYMIKSSIGKERNKKAVEIVFVIVSLIEQSGNHCPHIKAKTIIDRIPILKNSIDNCKTTSDKNKMLKRAFSKAWDILPKHTKLKETYQDIKLPLSTDVPSMSSLDIVYKFPHNGKTKS
;
A
#
# COMPACT_ATOMS: atom_id res chain seq x y z
N MET A 1 -0.13 -45.28 -14.98
CA MET A 1 -0.87 -44.78 -16.16
C MET A 1 -0.64 -43.29 -16.21
N GLU A 2 0.16 -42.82 -17.17
CA GLU A 2 0.33 -41.39 -17.45
C GLU A 2 -1.03 -40.79 -17.84
N LYS A 3 -1.33 -39.61 -17.30
CA LYS A 3 -2.49 -38.84 -17.74
C LYS A 3 -2.13 -38.27 -19.12
N ASN A 4 -2.61 -38.90 -20.18
CA ASN A 4 -2.31 -38.47 -21.54
C ASN A 4 -3.29 -37.35 -21.93
N PHE A 5 -2.84 -36.10 -21.93
CA PHE A 5 -3.62 -35.00 -22.50
C PHE A 5 -3.66 -35.15 -24.02
N GLU A 6 -4.86 -35.18 -24.60
CA GLU A 6 -5.04 -35.20 -26.05
C GLU A 6 -4.36 -33.95 -26.64
N GLY A 7 -3.35 -34.16 -27.49
CA GLY A 7 -2.56 -33.07 -28.07
C GLY A 7 -1.19 -32.79 -27.42
N LYS A 8 -0.77 -33.56 -26.40
CA LYS A 8 0.64 -33.55 -25.96
C LYS A 8 1.55 -34.10 -27.07
N ILE A 9 2.60 -33.37 -27.41
CA ILE A 9 3.53 -33.69 -28.50
C ILE A 9 5.01 -33.70 -28.07
N GLY A 10 5.29 -33.33 -26.82
CA GLY A 10 6.63 -33.40 -26.24
C GLY A 10 6.62 -33.01 -24.77
N GLU A 11 7.78 -33.11 -24.14
CA GLU A 11 7.99 -32.72 -22.74
C GLU A 11 9.38 -32.14 -22.52
N SER A 12 9.53 -31.30 -21.49
CA SER A 12 10.82 -30.77 -21.05
C SER A 12 11.54 -31.71 -20.09
N ASP A 13 12.80 -31.40 -19.80
CA ASP A 13 13.45 -31.89 -18.59
C ASP A 13 12.74 -31.38 -17.32
N ILE A 14 13.08 -31.98 -16.18
CA ILE A 14 12.53 -31.60 -14.88
C ILE A 14 13.09 -30.24 -14.45
N LEU A 15 12.18 -29.33 -14.09
CA LEU A 15 12.45 -28.03 -13.49
C LEU A 15 12.16 -28.10 -11.99
N GLU A 16 13.11 -27.72 -11.15
CA GLU A 16 12.85 -27.56 -9.71
C GLU A 16 12.31 -26.17 -9.44
N ILE A 17 11.04 -26.10 -9.03
CA ILE A 17 10.33 -24.84 -8.84
C ILE A 17 10.08 -24.59 -7.35
N PRO A 18 10.48 -23.41 -6.82
CA PRO A 18 10.18 -23.05 -5.44
C PRO A 18 8.67 -22.78 -5.27
N VAL A 19 8.09 -23.39 -4.26
CA VAL A 19 6.68 -23.26 -3.87
C VAL A 19 6.54 -23.00 -2.37
N LYS A 20 5.49 -22.28 -2.00
CA LYS A 20 5.12 -22.02 -0.61
C LYS A 20 4.21 -23.13 -0.11
N ASP A 21 4.44 -23.61 1.11
CA ASP A 21 3.49 -24.51 1.77
C ASP A 21 2.26 -23.70 2.22
N PRO A 22 1.06 -23.90 1.64
CA PRO A 22 -0.14 -23.16 2.02
C PRO A 22 -0.61 -23.48 3.45
N ARG A 23 -0.11 -24.57 4.04
CA ARG A 23 -0.47 -25.01 5.39
C ARG A 23 0.44 -24.41 6.47
N THR A 24 1.57 -23.82 6.09
CA THR A 24 2.53 -23.24 7.04
C THR A 24 2.86 -21.80 6.68
N THR A 25 3.30 -21.02 7.66
CA THR A 25 3.83 -19.66 7.39
C THR A 25 5.34 -19.67 7.14
N SER A 26 5.91 -20.83 6.79
CA SER A 26 7.34 -20.98 6.52
C SER A 26 7.75 -20.16 5.30
N THR A 27 8.90 -19.48 5.39
CA THR A 27 9.54 -18.75 4.29
C THR A 27 10.58 -19.60 3.56
N ILE A 28 10.81 -20.83 4.04
CA ILE A 28 11.66 -21.80 3.35
C ILE A 28 10.90 -22.26 2.11
N ALA A 29 11.48 -22.00 0.94
CA ALA A 29 10.95 -22.53 -0.31
C ALA A 29 11.03 -24.05 -0.27
N ASN A 30 9.89 -24.71 -0.37
CA ASN A 30 9.87 -26.11 -0.77
C ASN A 30 10.08 -26.15 -2.27
N TYR A 31 10.71 -27.20 -2.78
CA TYR A 31 10.89 -27.38 -4.21
C TYR A 31 10.00 -28.52 -4.68
N ILE A 32 9.40 -28.31 -5.84
CA ILE A 32 8.64 -29.35 -6.53
C ILE A 32 9.17 -29.50 -7.95
N ASN A 33 9.23 -30.75 -8.38
CA ASN A 33 9.57 -31.09 -9.75
C ASN A 33 8.41 -30.69 -10.66
N VAL A 34 8.74 -29.93 -11.70
CA VAL A 34 7.81 -29.50 -12.74
C VAL A 34 8.29 -29.98 -14.09
N ILE A 35 7.39 -30.55 -14.89
CA ILE A 35 7.65 -30.90 -16.28
C ILE A 35 6.74 -30.04 -17.16
N LEU A 36 7.29 -29.45 -18.21
CA LEU A 36 6.50 -28.74 -19.21
C LEU A 36 6.07 -29.72 -20.28
N ASP A 37 4.76 -29.93 -20.42
CA ASP A 37 4.20 -30.74 -21.48
C ASP A 37 3.86 -29.83 -22.66
N PHE A 38 4.54 -30.03 -23.78
CA PHE A 38 4.30 -29.25 -24.99
C PHE A 38 3.10 -29.77 -25.74
N THR A 39 2.19 -28.87 -26.11
CA THR A 39 0.88 -29.18 -26.68
C THR A 39 0.69 -28.54 -28.05
N ASN A 40 -0.12 -29.16 -28.90
CA ASN A 40 -0.50 -28.64 -30.22
C ASN A 40 -1.68 -27.63 -30.18
N PHE A 41 -2.08 -27.19 -28.98
CA PHE A 41 -3.12 -26.19 -28.75
C PHE A 41 -2.62 -25.12 -27.77
N ASN A 42 -3.37 -24.03 -27.60
CA ASN A 42 -3.04 -23.00 -26.62
C ASN A 42 -3.86 -23.17 -25.32
N PRO A 43 -3.23 -23.56 -24.20
CA PRO A 43 -3.92 -23.72 -22.92
C PRO A 43 -4.50 -22.39 -22.40
N PRO A 44 -5.65 -22.43 -21.70
CA PRO A 44 -6.29 -21.24 -21.17
C PRO A 44 -5.66 -20.82 -19.82
N TYR A 45 -4.46 -20.23 -19.87
CA TYR A 45 -3.65 -19.89 -18.68
C TYR A 45 -4.35 -18.96 -17.66
N TRP A 46 -5.41 -18.25 -18.08
CA TRP A 46 -6.18 -17.35 -17.22
C TRP A 46 -7.20 -18.06 -16.32
N LEU A 47 -7.51 -19.33 -16.57
CA LEU A 47 -8.45 -20.11 -15.77
C LEU A 47 -7.73 -20.76 -14.57
N ARG A 48 -8.37 -20.71 -13.39
CA ARG A 48 -7.93 -21.42 -12.18
C ARG A 48 -8.46 -22.85 -12.17
N SER A 49 -8.06 -23.65 -11.18
CA SER A 49 -8.48 -25.05 -11.03
C SER A 49 -10.00 -25.24 -11.06
N ASP A 50 -10.40 -26.36 -11.65
CA ASP A 50 -11.78 -26.81 -11.62
C ASP A 50 -12.08 -27.43 -10.24
N ASN A 51 -13.13 -26.92 -9.59
CA ASN A 51 -13.53 -27.37 -8.25
C ASN A 51 -13.92 -28.86 -8.23
N ASP A 52 -14.33 -29.43 -9.36
CA ASP A 52 -14.86 -30.80 -9.43
C ASP A 52 -13.76 -31.87 -9.64
N THR A 53 -12.58 -31.48 -10.14
CA THR A 53 -11.47 -32.41 -10.40
C THR A 53 -10.23 -32.17 -9.53
N GLY A 54 -10.11 -30.97 -8.95
CA GLY A 54 -8.94 -30.54 -8.17
C GLY A 54 -7.69 -30.29 -9.03
N GLU A 55 -7.81 -30.32 -10.36
CA GLU A 55 -6.72 -30.03 -11.28
C GLU A 55 -6.96 -28.73 -12.05
N GLY A 56 -5.90 -28.18 -12.64
CA GLY A 56 -5.94 -27.00 -13.48
C GLY A 56 -6.37 -27.30 -14.91
N HIS A 57 -6.92 -26.30 -15.62
CA HIS A 57 -7.19 -26.41 -17.05
C HIS A 57 -5.92 -26.51 -17.92
N TRP A 58 -4.76 -26.21 -17.34
CA TRP A 58 -3.47 -26.15 -18.02
C TRP A 58 -2.32 -26.69 -17.16
N TRP A 59 -2.63 -27.33 -16.04
CA TRP A 59 -1.66 -28.03 -15.20
C TRP A 59 -2.32 -29.21 -14.50
N TYR A 60 -1.55 -30.25 -14.20
CA TYR A 60 -2.02 -31.38 -13.41
C TYR A 60 -0.92 -31.93 -12.51
N TYR A 61 -1.32 -32.66 -11.46
CA TYR A 61 -0.38 -33.26 -10.51
C TYR A 61 -0.28 -34.78 -10.72
N PHE A 62 0.92 -35.26 -10.99
CA PHE A 62 1.21 -36.68 -11.19
C PHE A 62 1.73 -37.31 -9.90
N LYS A 63 0.83 -38.01 -9.20
CA LYS A 63 1.07 -38.56 -7.86
C LYS A 63 2.20 -39.59 -7.79
N GLN A 64 2.46 -40.34 -8.86
CA GLN A 64 3.38 -41.49 -8.86
C GLN A 64 4.84 -41.08 -8.63
N ASN A 65 5.24 -39.89 -9.08
CA ASN A 65 6.61 -39.38 -8.99
C ASN A 65 6.67 -37.97 -8.36
N ASN A 66 5.60 -37.55 -7.68
CA ASN A 66 5.47 -36.23 -7.04
C ASN A 66 5.84 -35.06 -7.98
N THR A 67 5.33 -35.07 -9.21
CA THR A 67 5.68 -34.08 -10.24
C THR A 67 4.44 -33.33 -10.69
N VAL A 68 4.58 -32.02 -10.91
CA VAL A 68 3.53 -31.19 -11.51
C VAL A 68 3.82 -31.02 -13.00
N HIS A 69 2.84 -31.32 -13.82
CA HIS A 69 2.91 -31.13 -15.26
C HIS A 69 2.19 -29.84 -15.62
N VAL A 70 2.84 -29.00 -16.41
CA VAL A 70 2.31 -27.71 -16.86
C VAL A 70 2.25 -27.72 -18.39
N LEU A 71 1.05 -27.55 -18.93
CA LEU A 71 0.83 -27.54 -20.37
C LEU A 71 1.35 -26.21 -20.94
N ILE A 72 2.16 -26.28 -22.00
CA ILE A 72 2.66 -25.12 -22.74
C ILE A 72 2.38 -25.35 -24.22
N ALA A 73 1.90 -24.33 -24.92
CA ALA A 73 1.73 -24.41 -26.36
C ALA A 73 3.11 -24.56 -27.05
N GLU A 74 3.28 -25.57 -27.90
CA GLU A 74 4.56 -25.82 -28.58
C GLU A 74 4.99 -24.64 -29.46
N ASP A 75 4.03 -23.90 -30.00
CA ASP A 75 4.27 -22.69 -30.80
C ASP A 75 4.96 -21.59 -29.98
N VAL A 76 4.69 -21.51 -28.67
CA VAL A 76 5.38 -20.59 -27.75
C VAL A 76 6.84 -20.99 -27.60
N ARG A 77 7.12 -22.29 -27.39
CA ARG A 77 8.49 -22.80 -27.27
C ARG A 77 9.28 -22.60 -28.57
N LYS A 78 8.71 -22.99 -29.71
CA LYS A 78 9.34 -22.83 -31.03
C LYS A 78 9.57 -21.36 -31.36
N GLY A 79 8.59 -20.50 -31.09
CA GLY A 79 8.69 -19.05 -31.28
C GLY A 79 9.81 -18.44 -30.43
N PHE A 80 9.88 -18.80 -29.15
CA PHE A 80 10.95 -18.37 -28.25
C PHE A 80 12.33 -18.81 -28.74
N VAL A 81 12.50 -20.10 -29.06
CA VAL A 81 13.79 -20.64 -29.51
C VAL A 81 14.24 -19.96 -30.79
N ASN A 82 13.35 -19.83 -31.79
CA ASN A 82 13.68 -19.18 -33.05
C ASN A 82 14.15 -17.72 -32.85
N LEU A 83 13.37 -16.92 -32.11
CA LEU A 83 13.70 -15.52 -31.86
C LEU A 83 14.96 -15.34 -31.00
N MET A 84 15.17 -16.20 -30.01
CA MET A 84 16.40 -16.21 -29.20
C MET A 84 17.63 -16.61 -30.01
N THR A 85 17.53 -17.61 -30.89
CA THR A 85 18.63 -18.00 -31.78
C THR A 85 19.03 -16.85 -32.70
N ARG A 86 18.05 -16.19 -33.34
CA ARG A 86 18.31 -15.01 -34.18
C ARG A 86 18.93 -13.86 -33.40
N LYS A 87 18.43 -13.58 -32.19
CA LYS A 87 19.01 -12.58 -31.29
C LYS A 87 20.45 -12.92 -30.90
N ASN A 88 20.74 -14.17 -30.58
CA ASN A 88 22.09 -14.64 -30.22
C ASN A 88 23.06 -14.59 -31.41
N ASN A 89 22.55 -14.71 -32.63
CA ASN A 89 23.30 -14.51 -33.87
C ASN A 89 23.46 -13.03 -34.27
N ASN A 90 23.09 -12.09 -33.40
CA ASN A 90 23.09 -10.64 -33.63
C ASN A 90 22.23 -10.18 -34.82
N GLU A 91 21.18 -10.93 -35.15
CA GLU A 91 20.19 -10.48 -36.13
C GLU A 91 19.30 -9.39 -35.52
N ASN A 92 18.96 -8.36 -36.31
CA ASN A 92 18.02 -7.34 -35.89
C ASN A 92 16.60 -7.88 -35.89
N LEU A 93 16.01 -7.98 -34.70
CA LEU A 93 14.59 -8.28 -34.53
C LEU A 93 13.75 -7.01 -34.75
N THR A 94 12.62 -7.17 -35.41
CA THR A 94 11.59 -6.12 -35.52
C THR A 94 10.96 -5.85 -34.15
N ARG A 95 10.27 -4.70 -34.01
CA ARG A 95 9.56 -4.34 -32.78
C ARG A 95 8.49 -5.37 -32.39
N GLU A 96 7.80 -5.94 -33.37
CA GLU A 96 6.79 -6.98 -33.17
C GLU A 96 7.43 -8.28 -32.66
N GLU A 97 8.54 -8.69 -33.27
CA GLU A 97 9.31 -9.88 -32.85
C GLU A 97 9.89 -9.72 -31.43
N ILE A 98 10.34 -8.52 -31.05
CA ILE A 98 10.76 -8.23 -29.67
C ILE A 98 9.58 -8.40 -28.71
N GLY A 99 8.40 -7.87 -29.04
CA GLY A 99 7.20 -8.04 -28.22
C GLY A 99 6.74 -9.50 -28.11
N SER A 100 6.81 -10.27 -29.20
CA SER A 100 6.54 -11.70 -29.18
C SER A 100 7.56 -12.47 -28.33
N LEU A 101 8.85 -12.14 -28.43
CA LEU A 101 9.91 -12.76 -27.64
C LEU A 101 9.70 -12.53 -26.13
N GLU A 102 9.38 -11.29 -25.73
CA GLU A 102 9.06 -10.95 -24.34
C GLU A 102 7.83 -11.71 -23.84
N THR A 103 6.80 -11.82 -24.67
CA THR A 103 5.57 -12.57 -24.35
C THR A 103 5.87 -14.06 -24.15
N TYR A 104 6.62 -14.67 -25.06
CA TYR A 104 6.98 -16.08 -24.94
C TYR A 104 7.87 -16.33 -23.72
N ALA A 105 8.83 -15.44 -23.44
CA ALA A 105 9.67 -15.50 -22.25
C ALA A 105 8.85 -15.43 -20.97
N ALA A 106 7.87 -14.52 -20.91
CA ALA A 106 6.98 -14.38 -19.77
C ALA A 106 6.17 -15.66 -19.53
N ILE A 107 5.60 -16.26 -20.58
CA ILE A 107 4.84 -17.51 -20.48
C ILE A 107 5.75 -18.66 -20.01
N LEU A 108 6.92 -18.84 -20.63
CA LEU A 108 7.84 -19.92 -20.28
C LEU A 108 8.42 -19.79 -18.86
N ASN A 109 8.57 -18.56 -18.36
CA ASN A 109 9.10 -18.32 -17.02
C ASN A 109 8.02 -18.36 -15.95
N THR A 110 6.88 -17.70 -16.15
CA THR A 110 5.89 -17.49 -15.07
C THR A 110 4.87 -18.62 -14.92
N THR A 111 4.44 -19.21 -16.03
CA THR A 111 3.42 -20.27 -16.04
C THR A 111 3.82 -21.49 -15.21
N PRO A 112 5.08 -21.98 -15.24
CA PRO A 112 5.51 -23.09 -14.38
C PRO A 112 5.41 -22.77 -12.88
N HIS A 113 5.77 -21.56 -12.46
CA HIS A 113 5.65 -21.12 -11.07
C HIS A 113 4.19 -21.04 -10.61
N ILE A 114 3.31 -20.52 -11.46
CA ILE A 114 1.88 -20.42 -11.15
C ILE A 114 1.26 -21.81 -11.07
N GLY A 115 1.56 -22.70 -12.01
CA GLY A 115 1.06 -24.08 -12.02
C GLY A 115 1.54 -24.87 -10.80
N ALA A 116 2.82 -24.75 -10.45
CA ALA A 116 3.40 -25.37 -9.27
C ALA A 116 2.75 -24.89 -7.97
N GLN A 117 2.52 -23.57 -7.82
CA GLN A 117 1.88 -23.03 -6.63
C GLN A 117 0.41 -23.45 -6.55
N GLN A 118 -0.35 -23.41 -7.66
CA GLN A 118 -1.74 -23.86 -7.67
C GLN A 118 -1.88 -25.35 -7.34
N ALA A 119 -0.98 -26.18 -7.85
CA ALA A 119 -0.93 -27.59 -7.50
C ALA A 119 -0.63 -27.79 -6.00
N THR A 120 0.33 -27.03 -5.46
CA THR A 120 0.68 -27.06 -4.04
C THR A 120 -0.48 -26.59 -3.17
N ASP A 121 -1.21 -25.56 -3.58
CA ASP A 121 -2.40 -25.05 -2.91
C ASP A 121 -3.53 -26.09 -2.90
N THR A 122 -3.65 -26.87 -3.96
CA THR A 122 -4.74 -27.84 -4.13
C THR A 122 -4.45 -29.20 -3.48
N TYR A 123 -3.19 -29.65 -3.52
CA TYR A 123 -2.76 -30.96 -3.00
C TYR A 123 -1.58 -30.88 -2.01
N PRO A 124 -1.63 -30.03 -0.98
CA PRO A 124 -0.47 -29.76 -0.15
C PRO A 124 0.00 -30.99 0.65
N GLU A 125 -0.91 -31.89 1.06
CA GLU A 125 -0.55 -33.11 1.78
C GLU A 125 0.16 -34.16 0.93
N TYR A 126 -0.17 -34.21 -0.36
CA TYR A 126 0.46 -35.16 -1.29
C TYR A 126 1.82 -34.63 -1.76
N ILE A 127 1.88 -33.34 -2.05
CA ILE A 127 3.08 -32.69 -2.59
C ILE A 127 4.15 -32.48 -1.52
N LEU A 128 3.74 -32.02 -0.34
CA LEU A 128 4.64 -31.60 0.74
C LEU A 128 4.64 -32.58 1.92
N GLY A 129 3.96 -33.73 1.78
CA GLY A 129 3.81 -34.74 2.84
C GLY A 129 2.88 -34.32 3.98
N LYS A 130 2.45 -35.26 4.83
CA LYS A 130 1.60 -34.96 5.99
C LYS A 130 2.40 -34.20 7.06
N ILE A 131 1.78 -33.19 7.68
CA ILE A 131 2.35 -32.54 8.86
C ILE A 131 2.30 -33.54 10.02
N THR A 132 3.43 -34.18 10.32
CA THR A 132 3.61 -34.85 11.61
C THR A 132 3.73 -33.76 12.65
N ASN A 133 2.69 -33.56 13.47
CA ASN A 133 2.77 -32.69 14.64
C ASN A 133 3.99 -33.12 15.47
N PRO A 134 5.01 -32.26 15.66
CA PRO A 134 5.98 -32.50 16.71
C PRO A 134 5.20 -32.44 18.02
N GLU A 135 5.21 -33.54 18.77
CA GLU A 135 4.76 -33.58 20.15
C GLU A 135 5.33 -32.37 20.90
N ASN A 136 4.44 -31.55 21.49
CA ASN A 136 4.76 -30.62 22.58
C ASN A 136 6.10 -29.87 22.50
N THR A 137 6.44 -29.25 21.37
CA THR A 137 7.40 -28.14 21.42
C THR A 137 6.74 -27.02 22.21
N LYS A 138 7.15 -26.84 23.48
CA LYS A 138 6.76 -25.74 24.37
C LYS A 138 6.52 -24.47 23.55
N LYS A 139 5.29 -23.94 23.52
CA LYS A 139 4.98 -22.64 22.93
C LYS A 139 5.96 -21.63 23.49
N THR A 140 7.00 -21.32 22.73
CA THR A 140 7.96 -20.33 23.17
C THR A 140 7.30 -18.96 23.04
N ASN A 141 7.50 -18.08 24.01
CA ASN A 141 6.88 -16.77 24.01
C ASN A 141 7.20 -16.03 22.70
N ARG A 142 6.16 -15.53 22.02
CA ARG A 142 6.26 -14.69 20.82
C ARG A 142 6.72 -13.31 21.26
N THR A 143 8.03 -13.07 21.24
CA THR A 143 8.64 -11.82 21.71
C THR A 143 9.22 -11.03 20.56
N LYS A 144 9.28 -9.70 20.72
CA LYS A 144 9.90 -8.78 19.74
C LYS A 144 11.31 -9.21 19.34
N LYS A 145 12.09 -9.79 20.26
CA LYS A 145 13.46 -10.29 20.01
C LYS A 145 13.50 -11.40 18.94
N LYS A 146 12.40 -12.14 18.75
CA LYS A 146 12.29 -13.22 17.76
C LYS A 146 11.72 -12.77 16.41
N ALA A 147 11.30 -11.50 16.30
CA ALA A 147 10.70 -10.97 15.09
C ALA A 147 11.71 -10.73 13.96
N GLY A 148 13.01 -10.85 14.23
CA GLY A 148 14.07 -10.52 13.28
C GLY A 148 14.21 -9.02 13.09
N GLU A 149 14.62 -8.61 11.89
CA GLU A 149 14.70 -7.21 11.51
C GLU A 149 13.29 -6.63 11.29
N ILE A 150 13.01 -5.51 11.96
CA ILE A 150 11.70 -4.85 11.94
C ILE A 150 11.85 -3.34 11.88
N ASP A 151 10.92 -2.70 11.19
CA ASP A 151 10.80 -1.26 11.10
C ASP A 151 10.09 -0.66 12.33
N GLU A 152 10.55 0.53 12.71
CA GLU A 152 10.07 1.21 13.91
C GLU A 152 8.75 1.95 13.66
N VAL A 153 7.71 1.60 14.43
CA VAL A 153 6.43 2.31 14.39
C VAL A 153 6.53 3.64 15.16
N PRO A 154 6.30 4.80 14.52
CA PRO A 154 6.43 6.09 15.19
C PRO A 154 5.33 6.32 16.23
N THR A 155 5.65 7.10 17.26
CA THR A 155 4.73 7.52 18.32
C THR A 155 3.81 8.67 17.92
N VAL A 156 4.15 9.34 16.81
CA VAL A 156 3.41 10.44 16.22
C VAL A 156 3.27 10.20 14.71
N ILE A 157 2.18 10.65 14.13
CA ILE A 157 1.93 10.55 12.70
C ILE A 157 2.50 11.79 12.02
N PRO A 158 3.52 11.67 11.14
CA PRO A 158 4.01 12.80 10.38
C PRO A 158 2.93 13.28 9.41
N THR A 159 2.61 14.56 9.50
CA THR A 159 1.61 15.21 8.63
C THR A 159 2.33 16.17 7.71
N ILE A 160 2.14 16.05 6.38
CA ILE A 160 2.82 16.90 5.40
C ILE A 160 2.31 18.34 5.53
N THR A 161 3.19 19.25 5.94
CA THR A 161 2.89 20.69 6.04
C THR A 161 3.42 21.47 4.83
N ASN A 162 4.25 20.85 3.98
CA ASN A 162 4.62 21.43 2.69
C ASN A 162 3.36 21.66 1.84
N LYS A 163 3.03 22.92 1.55
CA LYS A 163 1.79 23.31 0.86
C LYS A 163 1.59 22.60 -0.48
N LYS A 164 2.67 22.32 -1.21
CA LYS A 164 2.60 21.66 -2.53
C LYS A 164 2.19 20.18 -2.43
N TYR A 165 2.47 19.50 -1.32
CA TYR A 165 2.20 18.07 -1.14
C TYR A 165 1.24 17.76 0.02
N GLN A 166 0.59 18.77 0.60
CA GLN A 166 -0.27 18.61 1.79
C GLN A 166 -1.44 17.62 1.55
N ASN A 167 -1.86 17.46 0.30
CA ASN A 167 -2.94 16.56 -0.08
C ASN A 167 -2.47 15.14 -0.48
N ALA A 168 -1.15 14.89 -0.53
CA ALA A 168 -0.58 13.64 -1.05
C ALA A 168 -1.06 12.38 -0.31
N MET A 169 -1.39 12.50 0.97
CA MET A 169 -1.93 11.40 1.79
C MET A 169 -3.42 11.59 2.09
N THR A 170 -4.17 12.22 1.19
CA THR A 170 -5.59 12.53 1.35
C THR A 170 -6.35 12.20 0.07
N LEU A 171 -7.67 12.02 0.20
CA LEU A 171 -8.57 11.86 -0.95
C LEU A 171 -8.91 13.19 -1.63
N ASN A 172 -8.40 14.32 -1.12
CA ASN A 172 -8.69 15.63 -1.65
C ASN A 172 -7.89 15.84 -2.94
N THR A 173 -8.58 15.87 -4.08
CA THR A 173 -7.96 16.00 -5.40
C THR A 173 -7.12 17.27 -5.48
N ASP A 174 -5.92 17.13 -6.03
CA ASP A 174 -4.97 18.21 -6.21
C ASP A 174 -4.16 17.97 -7.48
N SER A 175 -3.56 19.02 -8.02
CA SER A 175 -2.69 18.98 -9.19
C SER A 175 -1.37 18.24 -8.97
N THR A 176 -0.87 18.21 -7.73
CA THR A 176 0.48 17.71 -7.44
C THR A 176 0.50 16.25 -6.98
N ALA A 177 -0.24 15.92 -5.92
CA ALA A 177 -0.26 14.57 -5.39
C ALA A 177 -1.52 14.34 -4.54
N TYR A 178 -2.23 13.25 -4.76
CA TYR A 178 -3.40 12.84 -3.98
C TYR A 178 -3.70 11.35 -4.10
N LEU A 179 -4.61 10.85 -3.26
CA LEU A 179 -5.07 9.47 -3.27
C LEU A 179 -6.39 9.36 -4.05
N GLN A 180 -6.47 8.42 -4.98
CA GLN A 180 -7.63 8.15 -5.81
C GLN A 180 -8.11 6.71 -5.59
N PRO A 181 -9.29 6.49 -4.98
CA PRO A 181 -9.91 5.18 -4.89
C PRO A 181 -10.44 4.69 -6.23
N PHE A 182 -10.39 3.38 -6.44
CA PHE A 182 -10.88 2.68 -7.61
C PHE A 182 -12.00 1.71 -7.26
N SER A 183 -13.00 1.60 -8.13
CA SER A 183 -14.08 0.60 -8.02
C SER A 183 -13.57 -0.82 -8.28
N SER A 184 -12.57 -0.95 -9.16
CA SER A 184 -11.81 -2.17 -9.40
C SER A 184 -10.41 -1.79 -9.90
N VAL A 185 -9.43 -2.63 -9.53
CA VAL A 185 -8.06 -2.56 -10.03
C VAL A 185 -7.75 -3.71 -11.00
N ASP A 186 -8.77 -4.43 -11.46
CA ASP A 186 -8.62 -5.51 -12.43
C ASP A 186 -8.04 -4.97 -13.73
N ASN A 187 -7.10 -5.72 -14.31
CA ASN A 187 -6.33 -5.34 -15.50
C ASN A 187 -5.34 -4.19 -15.30
N LEU A 188 -5.14 -3.72 -14.06
CA LEU A 188 -4.03 -2.84 -13.71
C LEU A 188 -2.82 -3.68 -13.29
N VAL A 189 -1.69 -3.44 -13.94
CA VAL A 189 -0.42 -4.11 -13.64
C VAL A 189 0.63 -3.03 -13.40
N TYR A 190 1.34 -3.12 -12.27
CA TYR A 190 2.43 -2.19 -11.95
C TYR A 190 3.77 -2.88 -12.20
N GLU A 191 4.44 -2.50 -13.28
CA GLU A 191 5.71 -3.08 -13.70
C GLU A 191 6.66 -1.97 -14.14
N ASN A 192 7.96 -2.14 -13.87
CA ASN A 192 9.01 -1.20 -14.26
C ASN A 192 8.76 0.26 -13.87
N GLY A 193 8.07 0.49 -12.74
CA GLY A 193 7.76 1.82 -12.24
C GLY A 193 6.56 2.52 -12.92
N GLN A 194 5.78 1.78 -13.71
CA GLN A 194 4.66 2.28 -14.48
C GLN A 194 3.42 1.42 -14.28
N ILE A 195 2.25 2.06 -14.19
CA ILE A 195 0.98 1.34 -14.30
C ILE A 195 0.62 1.12 -15.77
N LEU A 196 0.25 -0.12 -16.06
CA LEU A 196 -0.31 -0.56 -17.32
C LEU A 196 -1.79 -0.90 -17.12
N PHE A 197 -2.63 -0.52 -18.07
CA PHE A 197 -4.03 -0.92 -18.15
C PHE A 197 -4.24 -1.65 -19.47
N LYS A 198 -4.64 -2.93 -19.39
CA LYS A 198 -4.79 -3.81 -20.57
C LYS A 198 -3.52 -3.82 -21.45
N GLY A 199 -2.35 -3.88 -20.81
CA GLY A 199 -1.04 -3.94 -21.47
C GLY A 199 -0.48 -2.60 -21.97
N LEU A 200 -1.21 -1.48 -21.81
CA LEU A 200 -0.77 -0.17 -22.26
C LEU A 200 -0.53 0.79 -21.08
N PRO A 201 0.46 1.70 -21.18
CA PRO A 201 0.60 2.84 -20.27
C PRO A 201 -0.72 3.53 -19.96
N ALA A 202 -1.14 3.51 -18.69
CA ALA A 202 -2.37 4.18 -18.31
C ALA A 202 -2.12 5.67 -17.99
N SER A 203 -3.19 6.47 -18.07
CA SER A 203 -3.25 7.83 -17.53
C SER A 203 -4.50 7.99 -16.68
N ALA A 204 -4.57 9.06 -15.90
CA ALA A 204 -5.75 9.34 -15.08
C ALA A 204 -6.99 9.55 -15.96
N ALA A 205 -6.80 10.09 -17.17
CA ALA A 205 -7.86 10.25 -18.16
C ALA A 205 -8.42 8.90 -18.63
N THR A 206 -7.55 7.92 -18.93
CA THR A 206 -7.99 6.59 -19.38
C THR A 206 -8.62 5.75 -18.27
N LEU A 207 -8.30 6.06 -17.01
CA LEU A 207 -8.80 5.32 -15.83
C LEU A 207 -9.98 5.99 -15.14
N LYS A 208 -10.46 7.14 -15.65
CA LYS A 208 -11.46 7.97 -14.98
C LYS A 208 -12.76 7.23 -14.67
N GLU A 209 -13.17 6.28 -15.52
CA GLU A 209 -14.38 5.48 -15.33
C GLU A 209 -14.28 4.50 -14.15
N TYR A 210 -13.06 4.17 -13.72
CA TYR A 210 -12.81 3.30 -12.57
C TYR A 210 -12.67 4.09 -11.27
N PHE A 211 -12.59 5.41 -11.33
CA PHE A 211 -12.50 6.24 -10.12
C PHE A 211 -13.81 6.17 -9.36
N THR A 212 -13.73 5.99 -8.04
CA THR A 212 -14.91 5.91 -7.19
C THR A 212 -14.82 6.84 -6.00
N SER A 213 -15.98 7.35 -5.60
CA SER A 213 -16.21 8.04 -4.33
C SER A 213 -17.15 7.26 -3.41
N THR A 214 -17.54 6.05 -3.83
CA THR A 214 -18.37 5.12 -3.07
C THR A 214 -17.53 4.43 -2.01
N GLU A 215 -18.09 4.23 -0.82
CA GLU A 215 -17.45 3.50 0.29
C GLU A 215 -16.09 4.04 0.76
N ILE A 216 -15.73 5.27 0.38
CA ILE A 216 -14.48 5.91 0.81
C ILE A 216 -14.39 6.11 2.34
N ASP A 217 -15.54 6.04 3.02
CA ASP A 217 -15.64 6.09 4.48
C ASP A 217 -15.04 4.87 5.18
N ASN A 218 -14.82 3.76 4.44
CA ASN A 218 -14.25 2.52 4.97
C ASN A 218 -12.73 2.61 5.13
N PHE A 219 -12.06 3.53 4.43
CA PHE A 219 -10.61 3.66 4.47
C PHE A 219 -10.11 4.30 5.78
N ASP A 220 -9.24 3.59 6.50
CA ASP A 220 -8.56 4.13 7.68
C ASP A 220 -7.34 4.99 7.28
N LEU A 221 -7.60 6.17 6.69
CA LEU A 221 -6.52 7.11 6.28
C LEU A 221 -5.52 7.45 7.41
N PRO A 222 -5.92 7.57 8.69
CA PRO A 222 -4.97 7.70 9.79
C PRO A 222 -3.97 6.53 9.89
N LEU A 223 -4.42 5.29 9.70
CA LEU A 223 -3.54 4.12 9.65
C LEU A 223 -2.61 4.18 8.43
N LEU A 224 -3.14 4.58 7.27
CA LEU A 224 -2.33 4.76 6.06
C LEU A 224 -1.20 5.80 6.26
N ARG A 225 -1.49 6.92 6.95
CA ARG A 225 -0.48 7.94 7.30
C ARG A 225 0.52 7.46 8.35
N LEU A 226 0.13 6.50 9.20
CA LEU A 226 1.07 5.85 10.09
C LEU A 226 2.06 4.97 9.31
N PHE A 227 1.60 4.22 8.30
CA PHE A 227 2.48 3.49 7.38
C PHE A 227 3.43 4.42 6.63
N TYR A 228 2.93 5.56 6.15
CA TYR A 228 3.78 6.62 5.59
C TYR A 228 4.87 7.06 6.57
N GLY A 229 4.53 7.22 7.85
CA GLY A 229 5.50 7.59 8.88
C GLY A 229 6.58 6.53 9.16
N ILE A 230 6.25 5.25 9.00
CA ILE A 230 7.23 4.15 9.11
C ILE A 230 8.26 4.27 7.97
N ILE A 231 7.80 4.41 6.72
CA ILE A 231 8.68 4.56 5.56
C ILE A 231 9.50 5.86 5.67
N LEU A 232 8.90 6.97 6.14
CA LEU A 232 9.62 8.22 6.35
C LEU A 232 10.74 8.09 7.38
N ASN A 233 10.52 7.34 8.46
CA ASN A 233 11.55 7.07 9.45
C ASN A 233 12.68 6.20 8.87
N ARG A 234 12.34 5.19 8.08
CA ARG A 234 13.34 4.36 7.37
C ARG A 234 14.17 5.22 6.43
N PHE A 235 13.51 6.05 5.61
CA PHE A 235 14.18 7.03 4.74
C PHE A 235 15.16 7.93 5.50
N ALA A 236 14.76 8.48 6.64
CA ALA A 236 15.63 9.35 7.42
C ALA A 236 16.89 8.64 7.96
N LYS A 237 16.85 7.31 8.09
CA LYS A 237 17.98 6.45 8.45
C LYS A 237 18.83 6.12 7.20
N THR A 238 18.23 5.47 6.19
CA THR A 238 18.95 4.97 5.00
C THR A 238 19.49 6.08 4.11
N TRP A 239 18.78 7.21 3.98
CA TRP A 239 19.24 8.32 3.13
C TRP A 239 20.61 8.87 3.54
N LYS A 240 20.95 8.80 4.84
CA LYS A 240 22.27 9.21 5.33
C LYS A 240 23.37 8.20 5.00
N GLU A 241 23.01 6.94 4.82
CA GLU A 241 23.93 5.82 4.64
C GLU A 241 24.27 5.62 3.16
N ASP A 242 23.26 5.57 2.29
CA ASP A 242 23.44 5.18 0.88
C ASP A 242 22.56 5.97 -0.12
N GLN A 243 21.79 6.96 0.34
CA GLN A 243 20.83 7.72 -0.46
C GLN A 243 19.74 6.86 -1.15
N SER A 244 19.48 5.66 -0.66
CA SER A 244 18.43 4.78 -1.14
C SER A 244 17.14 4.90 -0.32
N ILE A 245 16.02 4.49 -0.92
CA ILE A 245 14.76 4.30 -0.19
C ILE A 245 14.18 2.96 -0.59
N GLU A 246 14.25 2.01 0.33
CA GLU A 246 13.51 0.75 0.20
C GLU A 246 12.07 0.96 0.68
N GLY A 247 11.12 0.63 -0.18
CA GLY A 247 9.69 0.72 0.12
C GLY A 247 9.14 -0.48 0.86
N TYR A 248 9.92 -1.56 1.02
CA TYR A 248 9.55 -2.79 1.72
C TYR A 248 9.71 -2.59 3.23
N VAL A 249 8.63 -2.86 3.97
CA VAL A 249 8.55 -2.63 5.41
C VAL A 249 8.06 -3.90 6.09
N THR A 250 8.71 -4.27 7.20
CA THR A 250 8.26 -5.36 8.09
C THR A 250 8.01 -4.79 9.48
N ILE A 251 6.78 -4.84 9.97
CA ILE A 251 6.42 -4.33 11.31
C ILE A 251 6.09 -5.47 12.27
N TYR A 252 6.49 -5.31 13.54
CA TYR A 252 5.98 -6.14 14.62
C TYR A 252 4.59 -5.64 15.03
N TYR A 253 3.54 -6.44 14.76
CA TYR A 253 2.15 -6.00 14.95
C TYR A 253 1.85 -5.54 16.39
N PRO A 254 2.36 -6.19 17.46
CA PRO A 254 2.12 -5.69 18.81
C PRO A 254 2.66 -4.30 19.10
N ASP A 255 3.75 -3.89 18.45
CA ASP A 255 4.23 -2.52 18.55
C ASP A 255 3.26 -1.56 17.84
N LEU A 256 2.79 -1.92 16.63
CA LEU A 256 1.77 -1.15 15.92
C LEU A 256 0.51 -0.97 16.78
N ALA A 257 -0.05 -2.06 17.29
CA ALA A 257 -1.24 -2.05 18.13
C ALA A 257 -1.07 -1.15 19.37
N LYS A 258 0.08 -1.26 20.05
CA LYS A 258 0.43 -0.41 21.19
C LYS A 258 0.50 1.07 20.79
N LYS A 259 1.15 1.41 19.67
CA LYS A 259 1.24 2.80 19.18
C LYS A 259 -0.12 3.37 18.76
N LEU A 260 -0.99 2.54 18.20
CA LEU A 260 -2.39 2.89 17.91
C LEU A 260 -3.23 3.06 19.18
N GLY A 261 -2.73 2.65 20.35
CA GLY A 261 -3.45 2.73 21.62
C GLY A 261 -4.47 1.61 21.83
N LYS A 262 -4.29 0.48 21.13
CA LYS A 262 -5.02 -0.77 21.39
C LYS A 262 -4.47 -1.44 22.66
N SER A 263 -5.23 -2.36 23.23
CA SER A 263 -4.83 -3.15 24.41
C SER A 263 -3.64 -4.06 24.09
N SER A 264 -2.94 -4.50 25.14
CA SER A 264 -1.82 -5.46 25.03
C SER A 264 -2.27 -6.86 24.59
N ASN A 265 -3.53 -7.21 24.85
CA ASN A 265 -4.11 -8.50 24.48
C ASN A 265 -4.59 -8.44 23.04
N ILE A 266 -3.71 -8.82 22.13
CA ILE A 266 -3.95 -8.82 20.69
C ILE A 266 -4.56 -10.16 20.28
N SER A 267 -5.75 -10.10 19.70
CA SER A 267 -6.42 -11.26 19.12
C SER A 267 -5.94 -11.53 17.69
N LYS A 268 -6.19 -12.74 17.17
CA LYS A 268 -5.99 -13.04 15.75
C LYS A 268 -6.85 -12.14 14.85
N SER A 269 -8.08 -11.83 15.27
CA SER A 269 -8.97 -10.90 14.57
C SER A 269 -8.42 -9.47 14.49
N ASP A 270 -7.66 -9.03 15.50
CA ASP A 270 -7.02 -7.70 15.45
C ASP A 270 -5.94 -7.64 14.37
N VAL A 271 -5.15 -8.71 14.26
CA VAL A 271 -4.13 -8.85 13.21
C VAL A 271 -4.80 -8.91 11.84
N GLN A 272 -5.84 -9.74 11.69
CA GLN A 272 -6.58 -9.87 10.44
C GLN A 272 -7.19 -8.54 10.01
N SER A 273 -7.83 -7.80 10.91
CA SER A 273 -8.40 -6.48 10.62
C SER A 273 -7.35 -5.48 10.10
N CYS A 274 -6.11 -5.58 10.57
CA CYS A 274 -5.01 -4.78 10.05
C CYS A 274 -4.61 -5.21 8.63
N ILE A 275 -4.54 -6.51 8.37
CA ILE A 275 -4.26 -7.06 7.03
C ILE A 275 -5.38 -6.64 6.07
N ASP A 276 -6.64 -6.76 6.46
CA ASP A 276 -7.80 -6.36 5.66
C ASP A 276 -7.73 -4.86 5.31
N SER A 277 -7.29 -4.02 6.27
CA SER A 277 -7.07 -2.59 6.00
C SER A 277 -5.97 -2.37 4.96
N ILE A 278 -4.85 -3.11 5.04
CA ILE A 278 -3.76 -3.06 4.05
C ILE A 278 -4.27 -3.49 2.66
N MET A 279 -5.04 -4.59 2.60
CA MET A 279 -5.63 -5.10 1.36
C MET A 279 -6.62 -4.10 0.76
N GLN A 280 -7.44 -3.43 1.59
CA GLN A 280 -8.32 -2.37 1.12
C GLN A 280 -7.55 -1.19 0.51
N PHE A 281 -6.38 -0.84 1.04
CA PHE A 281 -5.56 0.22 0.45
C PHE A 281 -4.98 -0.14 -0.93
N GLN A 282 -5.01 -1.42 -1.35
CA GLN A 282 -4.61 -1.81 -2.72
C GLN A 282 -5.57 -1.28 -3.78
N THR A 283 -6.82 -0.97 -3.42
CA THR A 283 -7.79 -0.35 -4.33
C THR A 283 -7.61 1.16 -4.46
N ILE A 284 -6.58 1.73 -3.82
CA ILE A 284 -6.24 3.15 -3.92
C ILE A 284 -4.95 3.28 -4.72
N MET A 285 -4.98 4.13 -5.75
CA MET A 285 -3.79 4.58 -6.45
C MET A 285 -3.44 6.01 -6.02
N GLY A 286 -2.15 6.27 -5.95
CA GLY A 286 -1.64 7.62 -5.77
C GLY A 286 -1.44 8.26 -7.13
N ILE A 287 -1.98 9.45 -7.30
CA ILE A 287 -1.87 10.25 -8.52
C ILE A 287 -0.87 11.36 -8.26
N ILE A 288 0.12 11.52 -9.12
CA ILE A 288 1.15 12.57 -9.07
C ILE A 288 1.06 13.41 -10.34
N ASP A 289 1.25 14.74 -10.26
CA ASP A 289 1.27 15.64 -11.43
C ASP A 289 0.07 15.41 -12.41
N ASN A 290 -1.13 15.22 -11.84
CA ASN A 290 -2.40 14.86 -12.52
C ASN A 290 -2.47 13.46 -13.17
N GLY A 291 -1.46 12.60 -13.01
CA GLY A 291 -1.48 11.25 -13.56
C GLY A 291 -1.49 11.23 -15.09
N SER A 292 -0.81 12.20 -15.71
CA SER A 292 -0.76 12.33 -17.17
C SER A 292 -0.04 11.15 -17.84
N LYS A 293 0.82 10.46 -17.07
CA LYS A 293 1.61 9.31 -17.52
C LYS A 293 1.42 8.12 -16.58
N GLY A 294 1.69 6.91 -17.07
CA GLY A 294 1.57 5.70 -16.24
C GLY A 294 2.59 5.64 -15.10
N THR A 295 3.70 6.38 -15.18
CA THR A 295 4.68 6.53 -14.09
C THR A 295 4.19 7.45 -12.95
N GLU A 296 3.05 8.11 -13.16
CA GLU A 296 2.45 9.09 -12.25
C GLU A 296 1.20 8.54 -11.56
N ILE A 297 0.81 7.31 -11.87
CA ILE A 297 -0.24 6.55 -11.18
C ILE A 297 0.43 5.36 -10.51
N ILE A 298 0.42 5.31 -9.19
CA ILE A 298 1.28 4.41 -8.43
C ILE A 298 0.48 3.71 -7.33
N PRO A 299 0.63 2.38 -7.14
CA PRO A 299 0.00 1.67 -6.02
C PRO A 299 0.35 2.30 -4.67
N VAL A 300 -0.67 2.57 -3.86
CA VAL A 300 -0.51 3.23 -2.55
C VAL A 300 0.08 2.29 -1.52
N LEU A 301 -0.36 1.04 -1.51
CA LEU A 301 0.10 0.03 -0.57
C LEU A 301 -0.07 -1.34 -1.21
N VAL A 302 0.90 -2.23 -1.02
CA VAL A 302 0.85 -3.62 -1.48
C VAL A 302 1.18 -4.53 -0.31
N TYR A 303 0.28 -5.45 0.02
CA TYR A 303 0.52 -6.45 1.04
C TYR A 303 1.57 -7.47 0.55
N MET A 304 2.60 -7.73 1.37
CA MET A 304 3.69 -8.64 1.02
C MET A 304 3.62 -9.98 1.79
N GLY A 305 2.84 -10.04 2.86
CA GLY A 305 2.68 -11.24 3.69
C GLY A 305 2.67 -10.94 5.18
N ASN A 306 2.47 -11.97 6.00
CA ASN A 306 2.61 -11.90 7.44
C ASN A 306 3.23 -13.20 7.98
N ASP A 307 4.01 -13.09 9.05
CA ASP A 307 4.56 -14.24 9.78
C ASP A 307 3.83 -14.36 11.12
N THR A 308 3.01 -15.40 11.25
CA THR A 308 2.15 -15.61 12.44
C THR A 308 2.92 -16.07 13.67
N GLU A 309 4.11 -16.66 13.47
CA GLU A 309 4.98 -17.09 14.57
C GLU A 309 5.73 -15.89 15.15
N LYS A 310 6.16 -14.98 14.27
CA LYS A 310 6.86 -13.74 14.62
C LYS A 310 5.95 -12.56 14.91
N ASN A 311 4.64 -12.69 14.68
CA ASN A 311 3.65 -11.61 14.73
C ASN A 311 4.08 -10.38 13.89
N THR A 312 4.63 -10.61 12.70
CA THR A 312 5.03 -9.52 11.79
C THR A 312 4.09 -9.43 10.60
N ILE A 313 3.95 -8.21 10.06
CA ILE A 313 3.23 -7.93 8.83
C ILE A 313 4.18 -7.16 7.92
N SER A 314 4.24 -7.56 6.65
CA SER A 314 5.07 -6.93 5.64
C SER A 314 4.22 -6.27 4.55
N PHE A 315 4.63 -5.08 4.13
CA PHE A 315 3.99 -4.33 3.04
C PHE A 315 5.02 -3.52 2.26
N ALA A 316 4.66 -3.12 1.05
CA ALA A 316 5.42 -2.20 0.24
C ALA A 316 4.58 -0.99 -0.17
N SER A 317 5.21 0.16 -0.40
CA SER A 317 4.53 1.33 -0.96
C SER A 317 5.41 2.11 -1.95
N PRO A 318 5.28 1.86 -3.27
CA PRO A 318 5.99 2.66 -4.26
C PRO A 318 5.54 4.13 -4.26
N TYR A 319 4.25 4.39 -4.03
CA TYR A 319 3.72 5.75 -3.99
C TYR A 319 4.30 6.57 -2.82
N MET A 320 4.28 6.04 -1.60
CA MET A 320 4.78 6.78 -0.43
C MET A 320 6.27 7.06 -0.55
N VAL A 321 7.06 6.11 -1.10
CA VAL A 321 8.48 6.33 -1.42
C VAL A 321 8.66 7.51 -2.37
N LYS A 322 7.87 7.56 -3.45
CA LYS A 322 7.91 8.67 -4.42
C LYS A 322 7.52 10.01 -3.77
N VAL A 323 6.46 10.03 -2.97
CA VAL A 323 6.02 11.23 -2.23
C VAL A 323 7.10 11.71 -1.27
N ILE A 324 7.72 10.81 -0.49
CA ILE A 324 8.80 11.17 0.45
C ILE A 324 9.96 11.84 -0.29
N LYS A 325 10.42 11.26 -1.42
CA LYS A 325 11.45 11.88 -2.28
C LYS A 325 11.03 13.25 -2.78
N ASN A 326 9.80 13.36 -3.28
CA ASN A 326 9.26 14.61 -3.83
C ASN A 326 9.16 15.72 -2.76
N VAL A 327 8.69 15.38 -1.56
CA VAL A 327 8.64 16.31 -0.42
C VAL A 327 10.04 16.70 0.03
N PHE A 328 10.97 15.74 0.14
CA PHE A 328 12.37 16.01 0.49
C PHE A 328 13.00 17.00 -0.49
N ASN A 329 12.90 16.73 -1.80
CA ASN A 329 13.42 17.60 -2.85
C ASN A 329 12.80 18.99 -2.84
N ALA A 330 11.48 19.09 -2.62
CA ALA A 330 10.79 20.37 -2.50
C ALA A 330 11.13 21.14 -1.22
N SER A 331 11.76 20.49 -0.26
CA SER A 331 12.18 21.09 1.01
C SER A 331 13.62 21.59 0.98
N ILE A 332 14.42 21.23 -0.04
CA ILE A 332 15.78 21.72 -0.20
C ILE A 332 15.76 23.24 -0.39
N ARG A 333 16.44 23.96 0.51
CA ARG A 333 16.65 25.40 0.38
C ARG A 333 17.58 25.65 -0.80
N LYS A 334 17.20 26.60 -1.64
CA LYS A 334 17.98 27.03 -2.81
C LYS A 334 18.47 28.46 -2.59
N ASN A 335 19.69 28.75 -3.05
CA ASN A 335 20.21 30.10 -3.08
C ASN A 335 19.55 30.92 -4.22
N LYS A 336 19.95 32.19 -4.38
CA LYS A 336 19.42 33.06 -5.45
C LYS A 336 19.68 32.54 -6.87
N THR A 337 20.66 31.66 -7.06
CA THR A 337 20.99 31.06 -8.37
C THR A 337 20.33 29.69 -8.59
N GLY A 338 19.47 29.24 -7.66
CA GLY A 338 18.74 27.98 -7.77
C GLY A 338 19.50 26.73 -7.30
N LEU A 339 20.73 26.88 -6.80
CA LEU A 339 21.55 25.77 -6.30
C LEU A 339 21.19 25.41 -4.85
N PRO A 340 21.26 24.13 -4.45
CA PRO A 340 21.06 23.71 -3.06
C PRO A 340 22.00 24.42 -2.09
N GLN A 341 21.44 24.99 -1.03
CA GLN A 341 22.23 25.47 0.11
C GLN A 341 22.63 24.28 0.97
N LEU A 342 23.93 24.10 1.19
CA LEU A 342 24.46 23.00 2.00
C LEU A 342 24.73 23.46 3.43
N LYS A 343 24.68 22.51 4.36
CA LYS A 343 25.19 22.62 5.72
C LYS A 343 26.70 22.37 5.71
N LYS A 344 27.34 22.58 6.87
CA LYS A 344 28.79 22.33 7.03
C LYS A 344 29.21 20.88 6.77
N ASP A 345 28.30 19.93 6.95
CA ASP A 345 28.50 18.50 6.73
C ASP A 345 28.22 18.07 5.28
N GLY A 346 27.99 19.01 4.36
CA GLY A 346 27.67 18.74 2.95
C GLY A 346 26.21 18.36 2.68
N ASN A 347 25.39 18.15 3.71
CA ASN A 347 23.97 17.83 3.53
C ASN A 347 23.15 19.07 3.13
N PRO A 348 22.07 18.92 2.34
CA PRO A 348 21.17 20.04 2.04
C PRO A 348 20.53 20.67 3.30
N GLN A 349 20.42 21.99 3.29
CA GLN A 349 19.57 22.71 4.25
C GLN A 349 18.12 22.55 3.83
N LEU A 350 17.25 22.20 4.79
CA LEU A 350 15.85 21.89 4.52
C LEU A 350 14.91 22.93 5.16
N LEU A 351 13.81 23.21 4.48
CA LEU A 351 12.63 23.85 5.05
C LEU A 351 11.80 22.80 5.82
N PRO A 352 11.12 23.19 6.91
CA PRO A 352 10.17 22.30 7.58
C PRO A 352 9.07 21.85 6.60
N ALA A 353 8.86 20.54 6.50
CA ALA A 353 7.92 19.94 5.56
C ALA A 353 6.87 19.03 6.21
N TYR A 354 7.07 18.73 7.49
CA TYR A 354 6.22 17.86 8.28
C TYR A 354 5.91 18.48 9.64
N SER A 355 4.71 18.16 10.15
CA SER A 355 4.32 18.28 11.55
C SER A 355 4.37 16.92 12.22
N TYR A 356 4.82 16.91 13.47
CA TYR A 356 4.89 15.71 14.33
C TYR A 356 4.01 15.86 15.57
N MET A 357 2.91 16.62 15.45
CA MET A 357 2.03 16.98 16.58
C MET A 357 0.96 15.94 16.90
N ILE A 358 0.59 15.07 15.95
CA ILE A 358 -0.51 14.12 16.12
C ILE A 358 0.03 12.82 16.70
N LYS A 359 -0.47 12.39 17.85
CA LYS A 359 -0.07 11.13 18.51
C LYS A 359 -0.66 9.95 17.73
N SER A 360 0.13 8.89 17.49
CA SER A 360 -0.34 7.69 16.75
C SER A 360 -1.53 7.01 17.42
N SER A 361 -1.72 7.23 18.73
CA SER A 361 -2.87 6.75 19.49
C SER A 361 -4.21 7.31 19.03
N ILE A 362 -4.22 8.34 18.17
CA ILE A 362 -5.44 8.82 17.50
C ILE A 362 -6.07 7.73 16.61
N GLY A 363 -5.28 6.75 16.16
CA GLY A 363 -5.75 5.68 15.28
C GLY A 363 -6.88 4.82 15.88
N LYS A 364 -6.97 4.71 17.22
CA LYS A 364 -8.08 3.99 17.89
C LYS A 364 -9.42 4.72 17.82
N GLU A 365 -9.44 6.00 17.45
CA GLU A 365 -10.68 6.76 17.38
C GLU A 365 -11.59 6.22 16.27
N ARG A 366 -12.83 5.88 16.65
CA ARG A 366 -13.82 5.30 15.73
C ARG A 366 -14.35 6.31 14.71
N ASN A 367 -14.47 7.58 15.11
CA ASN A 367 -14.97 8.62 14.23
C ASN A 367 -13.85 9.15 13.34
N LYS A 368 -13.60 8.48 12.20
CA LYS A 368 -12.54 8.84 11.27
C LYS A 368 -12.71 10.23 10.65
N LYS A 369 -13.95 10.69 10.46
CA LYS A 369 -14.27 12.06 9.99
C LYS A 369 -13.79 13.12 10.97
N ALA A 370 -13.99 12.89 12.27
CA ALA A 370 -13.46 13.77 13.31
C ALA A 370 -11.92 13.77 13.34
N VAL A 371 -11.30 12.61 13.11
CA VAL A 371 -9.84 12.50 13.01
C VAL A 371 -9.30 13.31 11.83
N GLU A 372 -9.91 13.25 10.65
CA GLU A 372 -9.48 14.07 9.51
C GLU A 372 -9.57 15.58 9.79
N ILE A 373 -10.58 16.05 10.55
CA ILE A 373 -10.65 17.44 11.00
C ILE A 373 -9.41 17.79 11.82
N VAL A 374 -8.99 16.92 12.75
CA VAL A 374 -7.78 17.12 13.57
C VAL A 374 -6.53 17.27 12.67
N PHE A 375 -6.38 16.45 11.63
CA PHE A 375 -5.28 16.56 10.67
C PHE A 375 -5.27 17.91 9.94
N VAL A 376 -6.44 18.38 9.47
CA VAL A 376 -6.56 19.69 8.81
C VAL A 376 -6.18 20.83 9.76
N ILE A 377 -6.68 20.79 10.99
CA ILE A 377 -6.43 21.85 11.99
C ILE A 377 -4.96 21.89 12.41
N VAL A 378 -4.36 20.74 12.69
CA VAL A 378 -2.94 20.67 13.07
C VAL A 378 -2.04 21.18 11.94
N SER A 379 -2.34 20.80 10.69
CA SER A 379 -1.58 21.26 9.52
C SER A 379 -1.68 22.77 9.35
N LEU A 380 -2.89 23.33 9.51
CA LEU A 380 -3.14 24.77 9.44
C LEU A 380 -2.35 25.55 10.50
N ILE A 381 -2.37 25.07 11.75
CA ILE A 381 -1.63 25.71 12.86
C ILE A 381 -0.13 25.69 12.55
N GLU A 382 0.43 24.54 12.19
CA GLU A 382 1.87 24.42 11.91
C GLU A 382 2.31 25.22 10.68
N GLN A 383 1.45 25.34 9.65
CA GLN A 383 1.73 26.18 8.49
C GLN A 383 1.66 27.69 8.78
N SER A 384 0.93 28.10 9.82
CA SER A 384 0.75 29.51 10.19
C SER A 384 1.91 30.07 11.02
N GLY A 385 2.75 29.20 11.59
CA GLY A 385 3.90 29.59 12.39
C GLY A 385 3.47 30.34 13.66
N ASN A 386 3.86 31.60 13.79
CA ASN A 386 3.50 32.45 14.94
C ASN A 386 2.22 33.29 14.70
N HIS A 387 1.58 33.18 13.52
CA HIS A 387 0.36 33.92 13.22
C HIS A 387 -0.88 33.20 13.74
N CYS A 388 -1.95 33.94 14.03
CA CYS A 388 -3.24 33.37 14.43
C CYS A 388 -3.89 32.59 13.26
N PRO A 389 -3.90 31.25 13.32
CA PRO A 389 -4.50 30.41 12.28
C PRO A 389 -6.01 30.54 12.32
N HIS A 390 -6.64 30.57 11.16
CA HIS A 390 -8.09 30.64 11.04
C HIS A 390 -8.60 29.90 9.80
N ILE A 391 -9.79 29.31 9.90
CA ILE A 391 -10.41 28.54 8.81
C ILE A 391 -11.93 28.50 8.96
N LYS A 392 -12.64 28.57 7.83
CA LYS A 392 -14.09 28.41 7.79
C LYS A 392 -14.48 26.94 7.97
N ALA A 393 -15.62 26.67 8.60
CA ALA A 393 -16.18 25.32 8.68
C ALA A 393 -16.37 24.70 7.28
N LYS A 394 -16.89 25.48 6.32
CA LYS A 394 -17.02 25.07 4.92
C LYS A 394 -15.70 24.59 4.32
N THR A 395 -14.61 25.33 4.55
CA THR A 395 -13.28 24.97 4.04
C THR A 395 -12.73 23.69 4.68
N ILE A 396 -13.03 23.43 5.97
CA ILE A 396 -12.69 22.14 6.60
C ILE A 396 -13.42 21.00 5.89
N ILE A 397 -14.73 21.14 5.64
CA ILE A 397 -15.55 20.11 4.98
C ILE A 397 -15.04 19.86 3.57
N ASP A 398 -14.77 20.92 2.78
CA ASP A 398 -14.29 20.80 1.41
C ASP A 398 -12.93 20.10 1.31
N ARG A 399 -12.09 20.18 2.35
CA ARG A 399 -10.79 19.49 2.41
C ARG A 399 -10.89 18.02 2.84
N ILE A 400 -12.06 17.55 3.27
CA ILE A 400 -12.26 16.20 3.83
C ILE A 400 -13.35 15.48 3.03
N PRO A 401 -12.99 14.78 1.93
CA PRO A 401 -13.96 14.11 1.08
C PRO A 401 -14.85 13.09 1.81
N ILE A 402 -14.32 12.33 2.77
CA ILE A 402 -15.13 11.37 3.56
C ILE A 402 -16.23 12.08 4.38
N LEU A 403 -15.97 13.29 4.87
CA LEU A 403 -16.96 14.08 5.61
C LEU A 403 -17.96 14.72 4.66
N LYS A 404 -17.47 15.29 3.56
CA LYS A 404 -18.28 15.92 2.52
C LYS A 404 -19.28 14.91 1.93
N ASN A 405 -18.80 13.76 1.46
CA ASN A 405 -19.66 12.69 0.91
C ASN A 405 -20.69 12.21 1.93
N SER A 406 -20.30 12.05 3.19
CA SER A 406 -21.24 11.70 4.26
C SER A 406 -22.34 12.73 4.49
N ILE A 407 -22.04 14.02 4.38
CA ILE A 407 -23.02 15.09 4.50
C ILE A 407 -23.92 15.11 3.26
N ASP A 408 -23.34 14.96 2.07
CA ASP A 408 -24.08 14.99 0.80
C ASP A 408 -25.04 13.80 0.67
N ASN A 409 -24.67 12.63 1.22
CA ASN A 409 -25.51 11.43 1.25
C ASN A 409 -26.64 11.50 2.29
N CYS A 410 -26.66 12.49 3.20
CA CYS A 410 -27.76 12.67 4.13
C CYS A 410 -29.00 13.25 3.42
N LYS A 411 -30.16 12.62 3.63
CA LYS A 411 -31.42 13.00 2.97
C LYS A 411 -32.02 14.32 3.49
N THR A 412 -31.85 14.62 4.78
CA THR A 412 -32.49 15.77 5.42
C THR A 412 -31.48 16.74 6.03
N THR A 413 -31.84 18.02 6.13
CA THR A 413 -31.04 19.04 6.84
C THR A 413 -30.79 18.67 8.30
N SER A 414 -31.76 18.03 8.95
CA SER A 414 -31.60 17.53 10.32
C SER A 414 -30.48 16.49 10.41
N ASP A 415 -30.43 15.53 9.49
CA ASP A 415 -29.39 14.50 9.48
C ASP A 415 -28.02 15.06 9.12
N LYS A 416 -27.96 16.03 8.18
CA LYS A 416 -26.74 16.79 7.89
C LYS A 416 -26.21 17.49 9.14
N ASN A 417 -27.08 18.17 9.89
CA ASN A 417 -26.71 18.83 11.15
C ASN A 417 -26.25 17.83 12.23
N LYS A 418 -26.86 16.65 12.32
CA LYS A 418 -26.39 15.57 13.22
C LYS A 418 -24.99 15.08 12.82
N MET A 419 -24.72 14.91 11.52
CA MET A 419 -23.41 14.50 11.01
C MET A 419 -22.34 15.55 11.36
N LEU A 420 -22.61 16.83 11.08
CA LEU A 420 -21.73 17.95 11.44
C LEU A 420 -21.45 17.98 12.95
N LYS A 421 -22.50 17.91 13.78
CA LYS A 421 -22.37 17.89 15.24
C LYS A 421 -21.47 16.74 15.70
N ARG A 422 -21.70 15.52 15.20
CA ARG A 422 -20.90 14.33 15.57
C ARG A 422 -19.44 14.46 15.16
N ALA A 423 -19.15 14.96 13.95
CA ALA A 423 -17.79 15.10 13.46
C ALA A 423 -17.02 16.21 14.18
N PHE A 424 -17.58 17.43 14.23
CA PHE A 424 -16.91 18.60 14.82
C PHE A 424 -16.78 18.50 16.34
N SER A 425 -17.85 18.14 17.06
CA SER A 425 -17.81 18.01 18.52
C SER A 425 -16.73 17.02 18.96
N LYS A 426 -16.68 15.85 18.29
CA LYS A 426 -15.67 14.83 18.56
C LYS A 426 -14.27 15.27 18.15
N ALA A 427 -14.10 16.04 17.07
CA ALA A 427 -12.79 16.58 16.67
C ALA A 427 -12.24 17.55 17.73
N TRP A 428 -13.10 18.43 18.26
CA TRP A 428 -12.77 19.35 19.36
C TRP A 428 -12.38 18.59 20.64
N ASP A 429 -13.04 17.48 20.95
CA ASP A 429 -12.66 16.61 22.06
C ASP A 429 -11.32 15.87 21.86
N ILE A 430 -11.02 15.47 20.61
CA ILE A 430 -9.80 14.72 20.26
C ILE A 430 -8.58 15.63 20.27
N LEU A 431 -8.69 16.85 19.72
CA LEU A 431 -7.59 17.81 19.55
C LEU A 431 -6.69 17.97 20.79
N PRO A 432 -7.20 18.28 22.00
CA PRO A 432 -6.34 18.44 23.17
C PRO A 432 -5.78 17.11 23.73
N LYS A 433 -6.38 15.96 23.40
CA LYS A 433 -6.00 14.65 23.97
C LYS A 433 -4.97 13.91 23.12
N HIS A 434 -5.15 13.96 21.80
CA HIS A 434 -4.39 13.19 20.83
C HIS A 434 -3.41 14.03 20.02
N THR A 435 -3.21 15.29 20.38
CA THR A 435 -2.15 16.13 19.82
C THR A 435 -1.22 16.65 20.90
N LYS A 436 -0.09 17.21 20.47
CA LYS A 436 0.86 17.94 21.30
C LYS A 436 0.65 19.46 21.25
N LEU A 437 -0.49 19.93 20.73
CA LEU A 437 -0.73 21.36 20.53
C LEU A 437 -0.64 22.16 21.83
N LYS A 438 -1.29 21.70 22.91
CA LYS A 438 -1.23 22.35 24.23
C LYS A 438 0.14 22.27 24.89
N GLU A 439 0.93 21.25 24.55
CA GLU A 439 2.30 21.08 25.04
C GLU A 439 3.26 22.02 24.28
N THR A 440 2.99 22.28 23.01
CA THR A 440 3.91 22.97 22.09
C THR A 440 3.61 24.46 21.95
N TYR A 441 2.34 24.87 21.96
CA TYR A 441 1.94 26.26 21.73
C TYR A 441 1.46 26.91 23.01
N GLN A 442 2.10 28.02 23.37
CA GLN A 442 1.77 28.77 24.57
C GLN A 442 0.37 29.40 24.43
N ASP A 443 -0.46 29.23 25.46
CA ASP A 443 -1.81 29.81 25.57
C ASP A 443 -2.73 29.51 24.37
N ILE A 444 -2.53 28.38 23.68
CA ILE A 444 -3.35 28.02 22.53
C ILE A 444 -4.83 27.85 22.92
N LYS A 445 -5.71 28.61 22.27
CA LYS A 445 -7.17 28.45 22.41
C LYS A 445 -7.68 27.48 21.37
N LEU A 446 -8.37 26.45 21.84
CA LEU A 446 -9.04 25.45 21.01
C LEU A 446 -10.56 25.56 21.19
N PRO A 447 -11.36 25.25 20.15
CA PRO A 447 -12.82 25.25 20.26
C PRO A 447 -13.33 24.28 21.34
N LEU A 448 -14.47 24.60 21.92
CA LEU A 448 -15.22 23.72 22.81
C LEU A 448 -16.02 22.71 21.98
N SER A 449 -16.36 21.57 22.58
CA SER A 449 -17.15 20.52 21.92
C SER A 449 -18.56 20.96 21.51
N THR A 450 -19.03 22.09 22.05
CA THR A 450 -20.29 22.77 21.70
C THR A 450 -20.17 23.70 20.49
N ASP A 451 -18.96 24.08 20.08
CA ASP A 451 -18.69 25.05 19.00
C ASP A 451 -18.82 24.37 17.63
N VAL A 452 -19.99 23.81 17.34
CA VAL A 452 -20.25 23.03 16.13
C VAL A 452 -21.00 23.85 15.08
N PRO A 453 -20.69 23.67 13.78
CA PRO A 453 -21.43 24.33 12.73
C PRO A 453 -22.76 23.60 12.45
N SER A 454 -23.69 24.30 11.85
CA SER A 454 -24.88 23.74 11.19
C SER A 454 -24.84 24.07 9.70
N MET A 455 -25.74 23.48 8.93
CA MET A 455 -25.90 23.81 7.50
C MET A 455 -26.17 25.31 7.26
N SER A 456 -26.75 26.02 8.24
CA SER A 456 -26.99 27.47 8.17
C SER A 456 -25.81 28.32 8.67
N SER A 457 -24.77 27.72 9.24
CA SER A 457 -23.62 28.44 9.82
C SER A 457 -22.26 27.94 9.32
N LEU A 458 -22.20 27.37 8.12
CA LEU A 458 -20.96 26.85 7.52
C LEU A 458 -19.88 27.94 7.27
N ASP A 459 -20.27 29.21 7.24
CA ASP A 459 -19.33 30.34 7.15
C ASP A 459 -18.67 30.73 8.48
N ILE A 460 -19.01 30.06 9.60
CA ILE A 460 -18.31 30.27 10.88
C ILE A 460 -16.80 30.09 10.70
N VAL A 461 -16.04 31.05 11.24
CA VAL A 461 -14.58 31.05 11.20
C VAL A 461 -14.04 30.62 12.56
N TYR A 462 -13.38 29.45 12.60
CA TYR A 462 -12.63 29.02 13.75
C TYR A 462 -11.27 29.71 13.77
N LYS A 463 -10.88 30.25 14.93
CA LYS A 463 -9.58 30.88 15.17
C LYS A 463 -8.84 30.12 16.26
N PHE A 464 -7.52 29.97 16.11
CA PHE A 464 -6.67 29.23 17.03
C PHE A 464 -5.54 30.12 17.60
N PRO A 465 -5.87 31.20 18.32
CA PRO A 465 -4.84 32.12 18.82
C PRO A 465 -3.88 31.41 19.79
N HIS A 466 -2.59 31.74 19.69
CA HIS A 466 -1.51 31.25 20.56
C HIS A 466 -0.35 32.26 20.58
N ASN A 467 0.52 32.19 21.58
CA ASN A 467 1.68 33.07 21.79
C ASN A 467 2.99 32.49 21.22
N GLY A 468 2.90 31.86 20.04
CA GLY A 468 4.00 31.10 19.44
C GLY A 468 4.28 29.75 20.14
N LYS A 469 5.37 29.09 19.73
CA LYS A 469 5.82 27.82 20.33
C LYS A 469 6.51 28.09 21.67
N THR A 470 6.23 27.26 22.68
CA THR A 470 6.93 27.27 23.96
C THR A 470 8.44 27.14 23.70
N LYS A 471 9.23 28.09 24.20
CA LYS A 471 10.70 28.01 24.06
C LYS A 471 11.19 26.77 24.79
N SER A 472 11.90 25.91 24.06
CA SER A 472 12.56 24.71 24.59
C SER A 472 13.85 25.07 25.30
#